data_AF-F3ATK8-F1
#
_entry.id   AF-F3ATK8-F1
#
_cell.length_a   1.000
_cell.length_b   1.000
_cell.length_c   1.000
_cell.angle_alpha   90.00
_cell.angle_beta   90.00
_cell.angle_gamma   90.00
#
_symmetry.space_group_name_H-M   'P 1'
#
loop_
_entity.id
_entity.type
_entity.pdbx_description
1 polymer ?
#
loop_
_entity_poly.entity_id
_entity_poly.type
_entity_poly.pdbx_seq_one_letter_code
_entity_poly.pdbx_strand_id
1 'polypeptide(L)'
;MSNKRAPGRSLDEWMELVTECRQSGLTDAAWCNEHGISPSCFYNAVTRLRKKACQIPDPVGKASTLDLTSHKQDVVQIAIEPESSPAGLIPDNGNSPMHLDNS
;
A
#
# COMPACT_ATOMS: atom_id res chain seq x y z
N MET A 1 -21.53 28.79 24.20
CA MET A 1 -20.76 27.67 24.78
C MET A 1 -19.52 27.47 23.94
N SER A 2 -18.37 27.96 24.42
CA SER A 2 -17.10 27.80 23.71
C SER A 2 -16.70 26.34 23.82
N ASN A 3 -16.89 25.55 22.76
CA ASN A 3 -16.35 24.20 22.66
C ASN A 3 -14.83 24.32 22.63
N LYS A 4 -14.23 24.31 23.82
CA LYS A 4 -12.81 24.10 24.00
C LYS A 4 -12.58 22.68 23.53
N ARG A 5 -12.24 22.52 22.24
CA ARG A 5 -11.85 21.23 21.68
C ARG A 5 -10.75 20.73 22.60
N ALA A 6 -10.96 19.57 23.23
CA ALA A 6 -9.92 18.89 23.98
C ALA A 6 -8.63 18.89 23.12
N PRO A 7 -7.44 19.08 23.72
CA PRO A 7 -6.20 19.01 22.96
C PRO A 7 -6.25 17.73 22.14
N GLY A 8 -6.25 17.86 20.82
CA GLY A 8 -6.39 16.71 19.94
C GLY A 8 -5.23 15.74 20.19
N ARG A 9 -5.50 14.44 20.10
CA ARG A 9 -4.46 13.40 20.18
C ARG A 9 -3.27 13.74 19.29
N SER A 10 -2.08 13.53 19.82
CA SER A 10 -0.80 13.68 19.15
C SER A 10 -0.65 12.69 17.99
N LEU A 11 0.38 12.89 17.16
CA LEU A 11 0.64 11.99 16.02
C LEU A 11 0.98 10.57 16.49
N ASP A 12 1.77 10.46 17.55
CA ASP A 12 2.25 9.18 18.07
C ASP A 12 1.10 8.39 18.71
N GLU A 13 0.23 9.05 19.47
CA GLU A 13 -1.01 8.41 19.97
C GLU A 13 -1.90 7.91 18.83
N TRP A 14 -1.98 8.65 17.72
CA TRP A 14 -2.69 8.15 16.54
C TRP A 14 -2.00 6.95 15.88
N MET A 15 -0.68 6.88 15.94
CA MET A 15 0.08 5.75 15.41
C MET A 15 -0.18 4.48 16.24
N GLU A 16 -0.20 4.59 17.57
CA GLU A 16 -0.54 3.48 18.47
C GLU A 16 -1.95 2.96 18.20
N LEU A 17 -2.95 3.85 18.13
CA LEU A 17 -4.34 3.48 17.85
C LEU A 17 -4.52 2.82 16.49
N VAL A 18 -3.85 3.32 15.45
CA VAL A 18 -3.90 2.68 14.13
C VAL A 18 -3.25 1.31 14.19
N THR A 19 -2.18 1.14 14.94
CA THR A 19 -1.50 -0.16 15.11
C THR A 19 -2.40 -1.15 15.85
N GLU A 20 -3.03 -0.73 16.95
CA GLU A 20 -4.02 -1.53 17.68
C GLU A 20 -5.20 -1.93 16.78
N CYS A 21 -5.76 -0.99 16.02
CA CYS A 21 -6.83 -1.27 15.07
C CYS A 21 -6.44 -2.38 14.08
N ARG A 22 -5.20 -2.32 13.55
CA ARG A 22 -4.69 -3.34 12.60
C ARG A 22 -4.43 -4.69 13.26
N GLN A 23 -4.03 -4.70 14.53
CA GLN A 23 -3.77 -5.92 15.30
C GLN A 23 -5.05 -6.56 15.86
N SER A 24 -6.13 -5.79 16.00
CA SER A 24 -7.39 -6.26 16.58
C SER A 24 -8.08 -7.35 15.76
N GLY A 25 -7.81 -7.43 14.45
CA GLY A 25 -8.53 -8.30 13.51
C GLY A 25 -9.97 -7.86 13.23
N LEU A 26 -10.42 -6.73 13.79
CA LEU A 26 -11.71 -6.12 13.49
C LEU A 26 -11.65 -5.27 12.22
N THR A 27 -12.82 -4.99 11.64
CA THR A 27 -12.91 -3.95 10.62
C THR A 27 -12.70 -2.57 11.25
N ASP A 28 -12.11 -1.63 10.50
CA ASP A 28 -11.86 -0.26 10.99
C ASP A 28 -13.12 0.38 11.57
N ALA A 29 -14.29 0.12 10.99
CA ALA A 29 -15.57 0.65 11.47
C ALA A 29 -16.00 0.05 12.81
N ALA A 30 -15.86 -1.27 13.00
CA ALA A 30 -16.20 -1.94 14.26
C ALA A 30 -15.25 -1.50 15.38
N TRP A 31 -13.94 -1.47 15.11
CA TRP A 31 -12.94 -1.01 16.07
C TRP A 31 -13.17 0.46 16.46
N CYS A 32 -13.46 1.32 15.48
CA CYS A 32 -13.83 2.72 15.74
C CYS A 32 -15.06 2.84 16.65
N ASN A 33 -16.08 2.01 16.44
CA ASN A 33 -17.28 2.00 17.28
C ASN A 33 -16.98 1.60 18.73
N GLU A 34 -16.18 0.54 18.93
CA GLU A 34 -15.78 0.09 20.27
C GLU A 34 -14.91 1.12 21.01
N HIS A 35 -14.02 1.81 20.28
CA HIS A 35 -13.11 2.81 20.84
C HIS A 35 -13.70 4.23 20.90
N GLY A 36 -14.98 4.41 20.52
CA GLY A 36 -15.67 5.70 20.55
C GLY A 36 -15.07 6.74 19.59
N ILE A 37 -14.46 6.29 18.50
CA ILE A 37 -13.85 7.15 17.47
C ILE A 37 -14.79 7.20 16.27
N SER A 38 -15.07 8.40 15.76
CA SER A 38 -15.79 8.51 14.49
C SER A 38 -14.91 7.97 13.35
N PRO A 39 -15.45 7.15 12.42
CA PRO A 39 -14.69 6.65 11.26
C PRO A 39 -14.01 7.77 10.46
N SER A 40 -14.66 8.93 10.32
CA SER A 40 -14.07 10.09 9.64
C SER A 40 -12.84 10.64 10.36
N CYS A 41 -12.83 10.63 11.70
CA CYS A 41 -11.68 11.05 12.50
C CYS A 41 -10.51 10.10 12.29
N PHE A 42 -10.79 8.79 12.31
CA PHE A 42 -9.81 7.74 12.09
C PHE A 42 -9.15 7.85 10.72
N TYR A 43 -9.93 7.90 9.64
CA TYR A 43 -9.36 8.00 8.30
C TYR A 43 -8.60 9.31 8.07
N ASN A 44 -9.07 10.43 8.62
CA ASN A 44 -8.32 11.68 8.58
C ASN A 44 -6.97 11.58 9.31
N ALA A 45 -6.93 10.90 10.46
CA ALA A 45 -5.68 10.64 11.17
C ALA A 45 -4.72 9.77 10.35
N VAL A 46 -5.22 8.68 9.75
CA VAL A 46 -4.44 7.80 8.87
C VAL A 46 -3.87 8.58 7.67
N THR A 47 -4.66 9.45 7.03
CA THR A 47 -4.17 10.30 5.93
C THR A 47 -3.05 11.23 6.40
N ARG A 48 -3.17 11.84 7.58
CA ARG A 48 -2.13 12.72 8.15
C ARG A 48 -0.85 11.95 8.49
N LEU A 49 -0.99 10.75 9.05
CA LEU A 49 0.14 9.85 9.33
C LEU A 49 0.90 9.51 8.04
N ARG A 50 0.19 9.08 6.99
CA ARG A 50 0.81 8.76 5.68
C ARG A 50 1.55 9.96 5.11
N LYS A 51 0.94 11.15 5.11
CA LYS A 51 1.59 12.38 4.62
C LYS A 51 2.89 12.71 5.36
N LYS A 52 2.95 12.45 6.67
CA LYS A 52 4.17 12.69 7.46
C LYS A 52 5.22 11.60 7.28
N ALA A 53 4.81 10.34 7.17
CA ALA A 53 5.73 9.22 6.95
C ALA A 53 6.36 9.24 5.56
N CYS A 54 5.66 9.76 4.55
CA CYS A 54 6.15 9.86 3.17
C CYS A 54 6.95 11.14 2.88
N GLN A 55 7.49 11.82 3.89
CA GLN A 55 8.45 12.90 3.64
C GLN A 55 9.76 12.30 3.12
N ILE A 56 9.93 12.32 1.80
CA ILE A 56 11.19 11.99 1.15
C ILE A 56 12.13 13.18 1.45
N PRO A 57 13.33 12.96 2.03
CA PRO A 57 14.31 14.02 2.19
C PRO A 57 14.60 14.66 0.83
N ASP A 58 14.71 15.99 0.79
CA ASP A 58 15.18 16.67 -0.42
C ASP A 58 16.52 16.03 -0.86
N PRO A 59 16.73 15.80 -2.17
CA PRO A 59 17.97 15.20 -2.64
C PRO A 59 19.15 16.04 -2.14
N VAL A 60 20.04 15.41 -1.36
CA VAL A 60 21.20 16.06 -0.77
C VAL A 60 22.19 16.45 -1.88
N GLY A 61 22.05 17.67 -2.37
CA GLY A 61 22.98 18.27 -3.30
C GLY A 61 22.85 17.74 -4.74
N LYS A 62 22.99 18.67 -5.68
CA LYS A 62 23.26 18.39 -7.09
C LYS A 62 24.68 17.83 -7.20
N ALA A 63 24.93 16.62 -6.71
CA ALA A 63 26.22 15.95 -6.83
C ALA A 63 26.14 14.95 -7.97
N SER A 64 26.23 15.48 -9.19
CA SER A 64 26.33 14.76 -10.46
C SER A 64 25.18 13.81 -10.77
N THR A 65 24.74 13.87 -12.02
CA THR A 65 24.41 12.66 -12.75
C THR A 65 25.47 11.59 -12.43
N LEU A 66 25.19 10.70 -11.47
CA LEU A 66 25.94 9.47 -11.32
C LEU A 66 25.57 8.71 -12.58
N ASP A 67 26.34 8.96 -13.63
CA ASP A 67 26.20 8.29 -14.90
C ASP A 67 26.61 6.84 -14.65
N LEU A 68 25.66 6.03 -14.20
CA LEU A 68 25.83 4.59 -14.04
C LEU A 68 26.21 3.92 -15.37
N THR A 69 26.09 4.63 -16.51
CA THR A 69 26.55 4.15 -17.81
C THR A 69 28.06 4.30 -18.01
N SER A 70 28.74 5.14 -17.21
CA SER A 70 30.19 5.30 -17.27
C SER A 70 30.94 4.10 -16.70
N HIS A 71 30.31 3.35 -15.77
CA HIS A 71 30.87 2.07 -15.38
C HIS A 71 30.71 1.11 -16.55
N LYS A 72 31.82 0.84 -17.26
CA LYS A 72 31.97 -0.35 -18.12
C LYS A 72 31.48 -1.55 -17.31
N GLN A 73 30.24 -1.96 -17.54
CA GLN A 73 29.73 -3.19 -16.95
C GLN A 73 30.49 -4.34 -17.61
N ASP A 74 30.88 -5.33 -16.81
CA ASP A 74 31.38 -6.58 -17.34
C ASP A 74 30.19 -7.33 -17.94
N VAL A 75 29.95 -7.11 -19.24
CA VAL A 75 28.81 -7.68 -19.97
C VAL A 75 29.26 -9.02 -20.56
N VAL A 76 28.63 -10.10 -20.11
CA VAL A 76 28.78 -11.43 -20.71
C VAL A 76 27.60 -11.68 -21.66
N GLN A 77 27.87 -12.04 -22.92
CA GLN A 77 26.83 -12.39 -23.87
C GLN A 77 26.20 -13.73 -23.49
N ILE A 78 24.89 -13.74 -23.31
CA ILE A 78 24.09 -14.95 -23.13
C ILE A 78 23.46 -15.29 -24.49
N ALA A 79 23.70 -16.51 -24.97
CA ALA A 79 23.00 -17.03 -26.13
C ALA A 79 21.57 -17.37 -25.72
N ILE A 80 20.60 -16.60 -26.20
CA ILE A 80 19.18 -16.98 -26.09
C ILE A 80 18.95 -17.98 -27.21
N GLU A 81 19.00 -19.28 -26.89
CA GLU A 81 18.49 -20.27 -27.82
C GLU A 81 16.98 -20.07 -27.98
N PRO A 82 16.46 -20.01 -29.22
CA PRO A 82 15.02 -20.06 -29.42
C PRO A 82 14.54 -21.42 -28.93
N GLU A 83 13.79 -21.42 -27.84
CA GLU A 83 12.94 -22.55 -27.44
C GLU A 83 12.07 -22.92 -28.65
N SER A 84 12.45 -24.00 -29.34
CA SER A 84 11.60 -24.64 -30.35
C SER A 84 10.46 -25.40 -29.66
N SER A 85 9.66 -24.70 -28.87
CA SER A 85 8.40 -25.23 -28.36
C SER A 85 7.31 -25.00 -29.41
N PRO A 86 6.82 -26.04 -30.10
CA PRO A 86 5.76 -25.89 -31.06
C PRO A 86 4.50 -25.43 -30.33
N ALA A 87 3.82 -24.47 -30.94
CA ALA A 87 2.52 -23.97 -30.51
C ALA A 87 1.55 -25.11 -30.18
N GLY A 88 1.27 -25.30 -28.88
CA GLY A 88 0.12 -26.05 -28.40
C GLY A 88 -1.01 -25.07 -28.11
N LEU A 89 -1.88 -24.87 -29.10
CA LEU A 89 -3.15 -24.17 -28.96
C LEU A 89 -3.94 -24.79 -27.80
N ILE A 90 -4.15 -24.05 -26.71
CA ILE A 90 -5.18 -24.40 -25.72
C ILE A 90 -6.50 -23.84 -26.26
N PRO A 91 -7.52 -24.66 -26.56
CA PRO A 91 -8.83 -24.15 -26.90
C PRO A 91 -9.44 -23.47 -25.67
N ASP A 92 -9.91 -22.25 -25.90
CA ASP A 92 -10.89 -21.55 -25.08
C ASP A 92 -12.08 -22.48 -24.82
N ASN A 93 -12.14 -23.08 -23.63
CA ASN A 93 -13.31 -23.81 -23.16
C ASN A 93 -13.93 -23.01 -22.01
N GLY A 94 -14.97 -22.26 -22.36
CA GLY A 94 -15.70 -21.37 -21.48
C GLY A 94 -16.13 -22.04 -20.18
N ASN A 95 -15.72 -21.44 -19.06
CA ASN A 95 -16.32 -21.69 -17.77
C ASN A 95 -17.62 -20.89 -17.67
N SER A 96 -18.73 -21.53 -18.04
CA SER A 96 -20.07 -21.01 -17.75
C SER A 96 -20.22 -20.74 -16.23
N PRO A 97 -20.85 -19.62 -15.84
CA PRO A 97 -21.17 -19.37 -14.44
C PRO A 97 -22.28 -20.31 -13.99
N MET A 98 -22.01 -21.10 -12.95
CA MET A 98 -23.02 -21.93 -12.28
C MET A 98 -24.03 -21.01 -11.59
N HIS A 99 -25.20 -20.85 -12.21
CA HIS A 99 -26.36 -20.17 -11.63
C HIS A 99 -26.95 -21.06 -10.52
N LEU A 100 -26.74 -20.66 -9.26
CA LEU A 100 -27.36 -21.28 -8.10
C LEU A 100 -28.76 -20.71 -7.90
N ASP A 101 -29.78 -21.46 -8.34
CA ASP A 101 -31.16 -21.28 -7.93
C ASP A 101 -31.33 -21.92 -6.55
N ASN A 102 -31.86 -21.20 -5.57
CA ASN A 102 -32.18 -21.74 -4.26
C ASN A 102 -33.64 -21.41 -3.94
N SER A 103 -34.45 -22.47 -3.83
CA SER A 103 -35.87 -22.45 -3.47
C SER A 103 -36.10 -22.15 -1.98
#